data_AF-A0A1L5F463-F1
#
_entry.id   AF-A0A1L5F463-F1
#
_cell.length_a   1.000
_cell.length_b   1.000
_cell.length_c   1.000
_cell.angle_alpha   90.00
_cell.angle_beta   90.00
_cell.angle_gamma   90.00
#
_symmetry.space_group_name_H-M   'P 1'
#
loop_
_entity.id
_entity.type
_entity.pdbx_description
1 polymer ?
#
loop_
_entity_poly.entity_id
_entity_poly.type
_entity_poly.pdbx_seq_one_letter_code
_entity_poly.pdbx_strand_id
1 'polypeptide(L)'
;MNREEMELMIMNAFKIQERIVEDFMMTDVNDELVKLADSKANERYEKIKDISNKMKNRLLKVNNLHDFSNFFNDYVKYQNNFVNLVDKYMDYFHKEYFEAEIFETEILKVIKEKVVPETDKLNALIIIAQLSNMNKFANILKFRMKKLTDNIEFICKECVKPTLHIYRVLVENLIRDIQKLEKERIELLKTLTLDAKVDISKEYKKDIYKIFNYKDMNRLLEINGYEEDRQTGDHKIYKSKDGKKSIPVPQRSLGKSLSFKIQKQIG
;
A
#
# COMPACT_ATOMS: atom_id res chain seq x y z
N MET A 1 9.36 12.70 -63.14
CA MET A 1 10.12 12.29 -61.94
C MET A 1 10.32 10.79 -62.02
N ASN A 2 11.57 10.34 -62.02
CA ASN A 2 11.86 8.90 -62.00
C ASN A 2 11.60 8.32 -60.59
N ARG A 3 11.59 7.00 -60.47
CA ARG A 3 11.28 6.32 -59.20
C ARG A 3 12.26 6.68 -58.08
N GLU A 4 13.56 6.76 -58.40
CA GLU A 4 14.62 7.02 -57.43
C GLU A 4 14.53 8.45 -56.86
N GLU A 5 14.21 9.43 -57.72
CA GLU A 5 13.93 10.82 -57.33
C GLU A 5 12.74 10.89 -56.36
N MET A 6 11.68 10.13 -56.64
CA MET A 6 10.48 10.08 -55.78
C MET A 6 10.78 9.43 -54.42
N GLU A 7 11.50 8.31 -54.40
CA GLU A 7 11.93 7.64 -53.16
C GLU A 7 12.80 8.58 -52.31
N LEU A 8 13.73 9.32 -52.94
CA LEU A 8 14.58 10.30 -52.26
C LEU A 8 13.77 11.45 -51.65
N MET A 9 12.82 12.01 -52.41
CA MET A 9 11.96 13.10 -51.93
C MET A 9 11.11 12.67 -50.73
N ILE A 10 10.48 11.49 -50.80
CA ILE A 10 9.66 10.97 -49.70
C ILE A 10 10.53 10.67 -48.48
N MET A 11 11.72 10.07 -48.66
CA MET A 11 12.63 9.79 -47.55
C MET A 11 13.08 11.09 -46.85
N ASN A 12 13.38 12.14 -47.60
CA ASN A 12 13.75 13.43 -47.02
C ASN A 12 12.60 14.06 -46.25
N ALA A 13 11.39 14.07 -46.82
CA ALA A 13 10.19 14.52 -46.13
C ALA A 13 9.93 13.72 -44.85
N PHE A 14 10.10 12.39 -44.90
CA PHE A 14 9.91 11.51 -43.74
C PHE A 14 10.90 11.85 -42.62
N LYS A 15 12.20 12.01 -42.94
CA LYS A 15 13.22 12.36 -41.95
C LYS A 15 12.98 13.72 -41.30
N ILE A 16 12.54 14.71 -42.08
CA ILE A 16 12.21 16.04 -41.54
C ILE A 16 11.04 15.92 -40.55
N GLN A 17 9.98 15.21 -40.96
CA GLN A 17 8.81 15.03 -40.13
C GLN A 17 9.09 14.15 -38.89
N GLU A 18 9.92 13.13 -39.02
CA GLU A 18 10.39 12.30 -37.91
C GLU A 18 11.12 13.14 -36.86
N ARG A 19 12.02 14.03 -37.29
CA ARG A 19 12.69 14.98 -36.39
C ARG A 19 11.71 15.92 -35.69
N ILE A 20 10.69 16.42 -36.39
CA ILE A 20 9.65 17.26 -35.77
C ILE A 20 8.96 16.50 -34.63
N VAL A 21 8.59 15.23 -34.86
CA VAL A 21 7.98 14.39 -33.82
C VAL A 21 8.93 14.18 -32.65
N GLU A 22 10.20 13.87 -32.91
CA GLU A 22 11.22 13.71 -31.86
C GLU A 22 11.41 14.99 -31.03
N ASP A 23 11.49 16.15 -31.69
CA ASP A 23 11.67 17.45 -31.03
C ASP A 23 10.45 17.78 -30.14
N PHE A 24 9.22 17.55 -30.62
CA PHE A 24 8.00 17.71 -29.81
C PHE A 24 8.02 16.81 -28.57
N MET A 25 8.47 15.56 -28.73
CA MET A 25 8.55 14.61 -27.63
C MET A 25 9.56 15.02 -26.57
N MET A 26 10.70 15.58 -26.98
CA MET A 26 11.77 15.99 -26.07
C MET A 26 11.51 17.34 -25.39
N THR A 27 10.54 18.12 -25.89
CA THR A 27 10.20 19.47 -25.39
C THR A 27 8.78 19.52 -24.83
N ASP A 28 7.81 19.87 -25.67
CA ASP A 28 6.44 20.18 -25.27
C ASP A 28 5.68 19.04 -24.61
N VAL A 29 5.94 17.80 -25.03
CA VAL A 29 5.26 16.63 -24.46
C VAL A 29 5.92 16.24 -23.14
N ASN A 30 7.26 16.25 -23.08
CA ASN A 30 8.02 15.93 -21.88
C ASN A 30 7.58 16.80 -20.69
N ASP A 31 7.54 18.13 -20.88
CA ASP A 31 7.16 19.06 -19.81
C ASP A 31 5.72 18.82 -19.32
N GLU A 32 4.79 18.56 -20.22
CA GLU A 32 3.39 18.29 -19.88
C GLU A 32 3.22 16.94 -19.16
N LEU A 33 3.96 15.91 -19.59
CA LEU A 33 3.97 14.61 -18.91
C LEU A 33 4.52 14.72 -17.49
N VAL A 34 5.60 15.48 -17.30
CA VAL A 34 6.19 15.70 -15.98
C VAL A 34 5.23 16.48 -15.08
N LYS A 35 4.58 17.55 -15.57
CA LYS A 35 3.57 18.31 -14.81
C LYS A 35 2.37 17.46 -14.42
N LEU A 36 1.88 16.64 -15.35
CA LEU A 36 0.77 15.73 -15.10
C LEU A 36 1.13 14.71 -14.02
N ALA A 37 2.30 14.07 -14.16
CA ALA A 37 2.80 13.11 -13.18
C ALA A 37 2.96 13.75 -11.80
N ASP A 38 3.55 14.94 -11.72
CA ASP A 38 3.75 15.67 -10.47
C ASP A 38 2.42 16.00 -9.79
N SER A 39 1.48 16.61 -10.52
CA SER A 39 0.16 16.96 -10.00
C SER A 39 -0.58 15.76 -9.41
N LYS A 40 -0.55 14.63 -10.13
CA LYS A 40 -1.26 13.40 -9.77
C LYS A 40 -0.58 12.66 -8.63
N ALA A 41 0.74 12.67 -8.60
CA ALA A 41 1.52 12.09 -7.52
C ALA A 41 1.34 12.89 -6.22
N ASN A 42 1.35 14.22 -6.32
CA ASN A 42 1.11 15.12 -5.19
C ASN A 42 -0.29 14.93 -4.57
N GLU A 43 -1.34 14.86 -5.40
CA GLU A 43 -2.71 14.63 -4.92
C GLU A 43 -2.82 13.35 -4.06
N ARG A 44 -2.15 12.27 -4.50
CA ARG A 44 -2.12 10.99 -3.78
C ARG A 44 -1.28 11.08 -2.51
N TYR A 45 -0.10 11.70 -2.61
CA TYR A 45 0.79 11.91 -1.47
C TYR A 45 0.12 12.70 -0.35
N GLU A 46 -0.58 13.80 -0.66
CA GLU A 46 -1.25 14.63 0.34
C GLU A 46 -2.37 13.85 1.06
N LYS A 47 -3.07 12.92 0.38
CA LYS A 47 -4.04 12.01 1.02
C LYS A 47 -3.38 11.07 2.03
N ILE A 48 -2.22 10.49 1.67
CA ILE A 48 -1.45 9.62 2.59
C ILE A 48 -0.92 10.43 3.78
N LYS A 49 -0.40 11.63 3.51
CA LYS A 49 0.16 12.55 4.51
C LYS A 49 -0.88 13.02 5.52
N ASP A 50 -2.09 13.38 5.08
CA ASP A 50 -3.18 13.77 5.97
C ASP A 50 -3.50 12.66 6.99
N ILE A 51 -3.63 11.42 6.54
CA ILE A 51 -3.89 10.27 7.43
C ILE A 51 -2.68 9.95 8.30
N SER A 52 -1.46 10.04 7.76
CA SER A 52 -0.22 9.92 8.54
C SER A 52 -0.19 10.91 9.70
N ASN A 53 -0.51 12.18 9.44
CA ASN A 53 -0.55 13.22 10.47
C ASN A 53 -1.65 12.96 11.51
N LYS A 54 -2.83 12.48 11.09
CA LYS A 54 -3.90 12.06 12.01
C LYS A 54 -3.43 10.92 12.93
N MET A 55 -2.71 9.92 12.40
CA MET A 55 -2.12 8.84 13.19
C MET A 55 -1.08 9.37 14.18
N LYS A 56 -0.10 10.16 13.70
CA LYS A 56 0.95 10.76 14.55
C LYS A 56 0.34 11.56 15.70
N ASN A 57 -0.64 12.41 15.42
CA ASN A 57 -1.32 13.22 16.44
C ASN A 57 -2.06 12.38 17.49
N ARG A 58 -2.53 11.18 17.15
CA ARG A 58 -3.14 10.26 18.12
C ARG A 58 -2.08 9.56 18.95
N LEU A 59 -1.02 9.06 18.32
CA LEU A 59 0.12 8.42 18.99
C LEU A 59 0.86 9.36 19.96
N LEU A 60 0.89 10.66 19.68
CA LEU A 60 1.50 11.64 20.60
C LEU A 60 0.66 11.91 21.86
N LYS A 61 -0.64 11.60 21.84
CA LYS A 61 -1.52 11.75 23.01
C LYS A 61 -1.44 10.58 23.99
N VAL A 62 -0.67 9.54 23.66
CA VAL A 62 -0.53 8.33 24.46
C VAL A 62 0.55 8.54 25.51
N ASN A 63 0.13 8.86 26.73
CA ASN A 63 1.04 9.05 27.86
C ASN A 63 0.81 8.05 28.98
N ASN A 64 -0.33 7.34 28.97
CA ASN A 64 -0.65 6.28 29.93
C ASN A 64 -1.55 5.20 29.30
N LEU A 65 -1.81 4.12 30.05
CA LEU A 65 -2.63 2.99 29.60
C LEU A 65 -4.11 3.34 29.42
N HIS A 66 -4.63 4.29 30.20
CA HIS A 66 -6.02 4.72 30.08
C HIS A 66 -6.24 5.47 28.77
N ASP A 67 -5.32 6.39 28.42
CA ASP A 67 -5.31 7.07 27.12
C ASP A 67 -5.28 6.04 25.99
N PHE A 68 -4.35 5.07 26.05
CA PHE A 68 -4.25 3.99 25.06
C PHE A 68 -5.58 3.26 24.84
N SER A 69 -6.22 2.80 25.92
CA SER A 69 -7.50 2.10 25.84
C SER A 69 -8.61 2.96 25.21
N ASN A 70 -8.60 4.28 25.45
CA ASN A 70 -9.65 5.18 25.00
C ASN A 70 -9.58 5.49 23.50
N PHE A 71 -8.39 5.49 22.87
CA PHE A 71 -8.28 5.78 21.42
C PHE A 71 -7.83 4.57 20.58
N PHE A 72 -7.55 3.40 21.15
CA PHE A 72 -7.06 2.23 20.42
C PHE A 72 -7.91 1.86 19.19
N ASN A 73 -9.23 1.82 19.35
CA ASN A 73 -10.14 1.50 18.24
C ASN A 73 -10.07 2.54 17.10
N ASP A 74 -9.97 3.81 17.45
CA ASP A 74 -9.78 4.89 16.48
C ASP A 74 -8.42 4.78 15.79
N TYR A 75 -7.37 4.45 16.54
CA TYR A 75 -6.03 4.23 15.99
C TYR A 75 -6.00 3.11 14.95
N VAL A 76 -6.55 1.95 15.28
CA VAL A 76 -6.66 0.79 14.37
C VAL A 76 -7.42 1.17 13.10
N LYS A 77 -8.48 1.97 13.22
CA LYS A 77 -9.21 2.49 12.04
C LYS A 77 -8.32 3.36 11.15
N TYR A 78 -7.55 4.29 11.71
CA TYR A 78 -6.63 5.12 10.93
C TYR A 78 -5.49 4.30 10.32
N GLN A 79 -4.97 3.32 11.06
CA GLN A 79 -3.92 2.42 10.58
C GLN A 79 -4.40 1.59 9.37
N ASN A 80 -5.59 0.99 9.46
CA ASN A 80 -6.17 0.25 8.34
C ASN A 80 -6.38 1.16 7.12
N ASN A 81 -6.87 2.38 7.32
CA ASN A 81 -7.04 3.35 6.23
C ASN A 81 -5.69 3.76 5.62
N PHE A 82 -4.67 3.94 6.45
CA PHE A 82 -3.32 4.28 6.00
C PHE A 82 -2.73 3.16 5.15
N VAL A 83 -2.76 1.92 5.64
CA VAL A 83 -2.27 0.73 4.91
C VAL A 83 -3.01 0.60 3.58
N ASN A 84 -4.35 0.66 3.59
CA ASN A 84 -5.14 0.56 2.36
C ASN A 84 -4.81 1.66 1.33
N LEU A 85 -4.55 2.89 1.77
CA LEU A 85 -4.17 3.98 0.86
C LEU A 85 -2.74 3.87 0.36
N VAL A 86 -1.82 3.45 1.23
CA VAL A 86 -0.44 3.16 0.85
C VAL A 86 -0.44 2.05 -0.17
N ASP A 87 -1.08 0.91 0.07
CA ASP A 87 -1.15 -0.20 -0.88
C ASP A 87 -1.80 0.24 -2.20
N LYS A 88 -2.91 0.98 -2.14
CA LYS A 88 -3.59 1.50 -3.33
C LYS A 88 -2.73 2.44 -4.18
N TYR A 89 -1.84 3.21 -3.57
CA TYR A 89 -1.08 4.26 -4.27
C TYR A 89 0.41 3.96 -4.43
N MET A 90 0.97 3.02 -3.68
CA MET A 90 2.38 2.63 -3.81
C MET A 90 2.64 1.98 -5.15
N ASP A 91 1.66 1.23 -5.66
CA ASP A 91 1.71 0.69 -7.00
C ASP A 91 1.93 1.82 -8.04
N TYR A 92 1.22 2.95 -7.92
CA TYR A 92 1.40 4.14 -8.76
C TYR A 92 2.80 4.75 -8.71
N PHE A 93 3.50 4.63 -7.58
CA PHE A 93 4.85 5.18 -7.39
C PHE A 93 5.97 4.19 -7.75
N HIS A 94 5.64 2.94 -8.08
CA HIS A 94 6.63 1.91 -8.42
C HIS A 94 7.08 1.98 -9.88
N LYS A 95 8.33 1.55 -10.12
CA LYS A 95 9.11 1.78 -11.36
C LYS A 95 8.56 1.05 -12.60
N GLU A 96 7.61 0.15 -12.42
CA GLU A 96 7.09 -0.76 -13.45
C GLU A 96 5.74 -0.29 -14.04
N TYR A 97 5.23 0.85 -13.59
CA TYR A 97 3.80 1.17 -13.63
C TYR A 97 3.29 1.94 -14.85
N PHE A 98 4.01 1.93 -15.98
CA PHE A 98 3.40 2.40 -17.23
C PHE A 98 2.26 1.48 -17.71
N GLU A 99 2.08 0.31 -17.09
CA GLU A 99 1.00 -0.64 -17.35
C GLU A 99 -0.28 -0.38 -16.54
N ALA A 100 -0.30 0.64 -15.68
CA ALA A 100 -1.53 0.98 -14.98
C ALA A 100 -2.45 1.80 -15.87
N GLU A 101 -3.53 1.14 -16.28
CA GLU A 101 -4.61 1.60 -17.16
C GLU A 101 -4.98 3.09 -16.97
N ILE A 102 -4.99 3.57 -15.72
CA ILE A 102 -5.37 4.94 -15.36
C ILE A 102 -4.33 5.97 -15.81
N PHE A 103 -3.04 5.68 -15.64
CA PHE A 103 -1.96 6.60 -16.01
C PHE A 103 -1.73 6.60 -17.51
N GLU A 104 -1.84 5.42 -18.14
CA GLU A 104 -1.77 5.25 -19.59
C GLU A 104 -2.85 6.08 -20.30
N THR A 105 -4.10 6.06 -19.80
CA THR A 105 -5.21 6.81 -20.41
C THR A 105 -5.00 8.33 -20.35
N GLU A 106 -4.42 8.86 -19.28
CA GLU A 106 -4.18 10.30 -19.12
C GLU A 106 -2.99 10.77 -19.97
N ILE A 107 -1.92 9.97 -20.05
CA ILE A 107 -0.77 10.21 -20.94
C ILE A 107 -1.22 10.17 -22.41
N LEU A 108 -2.05 9.20 -22.78
CA LEU A 108 -2.59 9.09 -24.12
C LEU A 108 -3.38 10.33 -24.56
N LYS A 109 -4.00 11.08 -23.64
CA LYS A 109 -4.66 12.35 -23.99
C LYS A 109 -3.64 13.41 -24.38
N VAL A 110 -2.57 13.57 -23.59
CA VAL A 110 -1.49 14.54 -23.87
C VAL A 110 -0.82 14.20 -25.21
N ILE A 111 -0.56 12.92 -25.47
CA ILE A 111 0.04 12.43 -26.72
C ILE A 111 -0.93 12.62 -27.90
N LYS A 112 -2.23 12.31 -27.73
CA LYS A 112 -3.21 12.41 -28.83
C LYS A 112 -3.35 13.81 -29.40
N GLU A 113 -3.30 14.84 -28.57
CA GLU A 113 -3.53 16.21 -29.04
C GLU A 113 -2.33 16.78 -29.80
N LYS A 114 -1.11 16.38 -29.44
CA LYS A 114 0.13 16.98 -29.97
C LYS A 114 0.91 16.09 -30.93
N VAL A 115 0.99 14.79 -30.65
CA VAL A 115 1.86 13.85 -31.37
C VAL A 115 1.13 13.18 -32.52
N VAL A 116 -0.15 12.83 -32.34
CA VAL A 116 -0.94 12.15 -33.38
C VAL A 116 -0.98 12.91 -34.71
N PRO A 117 -1.27 14.24 -34.74
CA PRO A 117 -1.28 14.99 -35.99
C PRO A 117 0.05 14.94 -36.75
N GLU A 118 1.18 14.93 -36.03
CA GLU A 118 2.50 14.87 -36.63
C GLU A 118 2.86 13.44 -37.09
N THR A 119 2.41 12.41 -36.36
CA THR A 119 2.54 11.00 -36.80
C THR A 119 1.64 10.65 -37.99
N ASP A 120 0.49 11.30 -38.14
CA ASP A 120 -0.39 11.10 -39.30
C ASP A 120 0.25 11.60 -40.59
N LYS A 121 1.07 12.66 -40.53
CA LYS A 121 1.87 13.12 -41.67
C LYS A 121 2.90 12.06 -42.11
N LEU A 122 3.51 11.33 -41.17
CA LEU A 122 4.39 10.20 -41.48
C LEU A 122 3.62 9.05 -42.14
N ASN A 123 2.43 8.73 -41.63
CA ASN A 123 1.54 7.73 -42.22
C ASN A 123 1.12 8.12 -43.64
N ALA A 124 0.85 9.39 -43.91
CA ALA A 124 0.53 9.88 -45.25
C ALA A 124 1.68 9.63 -46.24
N LEU A 125 2.94 9.84 -45.82
CA LEU A 125 4.12 9.54 -46.65
C LEU A 125 4.26 8.04 -46.96
N ILE A 126 3.94 7.17 -45.99
CA ILE A 126 3.89 5.73 -46.19
C ILE A 126 2.81 5.38 -47.23
N ILE A 127 1.61 5.95 -47.12
CA ILE A 127 0.50 5.71 -48.04
C ILE A 127 0.86 6.18 -49.46
N ILE A 128 1.46 7.36 -49.60
CA ILE A 128 1.95 7.87 -50.89
C ILE A 128 2.91 6.85 -51.53
N ALA A 129 3.88 6.33 -50.77
CA ALA A 129 4.80 5.32 -51.27
C ALA A 129 4.09 4.02 -51.72
N GLN A 130 3.03 3.61 -51.03
CA GLN A 130 2.22 2.45 -51.43
C GLN A 130 1.44 2.71 -52.71
N LEU A 131 0.76 3.87 -52.82
CA LEU A 131 -0.03 4.25 -53.99
C LEU A 131 0.83 4.46 -55.24
N SER A 132 2.10 4.82 -55.06
CA SER A 132 3.08 4.92 -56.14
C SER A 132 3.77 3.58 -56.50
N ASN A 133 3.24 2.44 -56.04
CA ASN A 133 3.79 1.10 -56.30
C ASN A 133 5.22 0.86 -55.75
N MET A 134 5.65 1.61 -54.73
CA MET A 134 6.98 1.47 -54.11
C MET A 134 6.91 0.64 -52.83
N ASN A 135 6.31 -0.56 -52.89
CA ASN A 135 5.98 -1.38 -51.71
C ASN A 135 7.19 -1.71 -50.82
N LYS A 136 8.36 -2.03 -51.40
CA LYS A 136 9.59 -2.28 -50.65
C LYS A 136 10.01 -1.05 -49.84
N PHE A 137 9.92 0.13 -50.45
CA PHE A 137 10.26 1.40 -49.81
C PHE A 137 9.23 1.78 -48.74
N ALA A 138 7.93 1.59 -48.99
CA ALA A 138 6.88 1.78 -47.99
C ALA A 138 7.10 0.90 -46.73
N ASN A 139 7.56 -0.34 -46.89
CA ASN A 139 7.88 -1.21 -45.76
C ASN A 139 9.08 -0.71 -44.93
N ILE A 140 10.07 -0.08 -45.57
CA ILE A 140 11.18 0.57 -44.85
C ILE A 140 10.64 1.73 -43.99
N LEU A 141 9.75 2.55 -44.55
CA LEU A 141 9.14 3.66 -43.81
C LEU A 141 8.27 3.16 -42.64
N LYS A 142 7.49 2.09 -42.84
CA LYS A 142 6.71 1.44 -41.75
C LYS A 142 7.61 0.96 -40.62
N PHE A 143 8.76 0.36 -40.95
CA PHE A 143 9.70 -0.09 -39.93
C PHE A 143 10.27 1.09 -39.12
N ARG A 144 10.62 2.19 -39.79
CA ARG A 144 11.05 3.42 -39.10
C ARG A 144 9.94 3.99 -38.21
N MET A 145 8.71 4.03 -38.72
CA MET A 145 7.56 4.49 -37.96
C MET A 145 7.36 3.68 -36.68
N LYS A 146 7.44 2.35 -36.77
CA LYS A 146 7.38 1.48 -35.60
C LYS A 146 8.48 1.81 -34.59
N LYS A 147 9.73 1.95 -35.06
CA LYS A 147 10.85 2.31 -34.19
C LYS A 147 10.64 3.67 -33.50
N LEU A 148 10.07 4.65 -34.21
CA LEU A 148 9.72 5.94 -33.63
C LEU A 148 8.65 5.79 -32.54
N THR A 149 7.60 5.00 -32.77
CA THR A 149 6.58 4.70 -31.75
C THR A 149 7.19 4.04 -30.51
N ASP A 150 8.06 3.05 -30.70
CA ASP A 150 8.74 2.35 -29.59
C ASP A 150 9.62 3.35 -28.79
N ASN A 151 10.31 4.28 -29.48
CA ASN A 151 11.09 5.34 -28.84
C ASN A 151 10.22 6.33 -28.07
N ILE A 152 9.07 6.72 -28.62
CA ILE A 152 8.09 7.61 -27.97
C ILE A 152 7.64 7.00 -26.65
N GLU A 153 7.24 5.72 -26.68
CA GLU A 153 6.81 4.99 -25.49
C GLU A 153 7.92 4.96 -24.41
N PHE A 154 9.16 4.70 -24.82
CA PHE A 154 10.31 4.72 -23.94
C PHE A 154 10.54 6.11 -23.31
N ILE A 155 10.49 7.18 -24.10
CA ILE A 155 10.67 8.56 -23.60
C ILE A 155 9.58 8.91 -22.58
N CYS A 156 8.32 8.57 -22.88
CA CYS A 156 7.19 8.79 -21.96
C CYS A 156 7.44 8.06 -20.63
N LYS A 157 7.98 6.83 -20.68
CA LYS A 157 8.35 6.04 -19.50
C LYS A 157 9.48 6.68 -18.70
N GLU A 158 10.55 7.09 -19.35
CA GLU A 158 11.73 7.59 -18.66
C GLU A 158 11.54 8.99 -18.06
N CYS A 159 10.77 9.88 -18.71
CA CYS A 159 10.64 11.27 -18.25
C CYS A 159 9.91 11.40 -16.90
N VAL A 160 8.91 10.57 -16.64
CA VAL A 160 8.10 10.68 -15.41
C VAL A 160 8.72 9.93 -14.22
N LYS A 161 9.64 8.98 -14.47
CA LYS A 161 10.26 8.15 -13.42
C LYS A 161 10.91 8.95 -12.29
N PRO A 162 11.74 9.99 -12.57
CA PRO A 162 12.34 10.80 -11.52
C PRO A 162 11.30 11.47 -10.62
N THR A 163 10.24 12.03 -11.22
CA THR A 163 9.13 12.67 -10.50
C THR A 163 8.45 11.68 -9.58
N LEU A 164 8.03 10.52 -10.08
CA LEU A 164 7.36 9.50 -9.27
C LEU A 164 8.25 8.94 -8.16
N HIS A 165 9.56 8.82 -8.43
CA HIS A 165 10.53 8.37 -7.43
C HIS A 165 10.60 9.30 -6.20
N ILE A 166 10.51 10.61 -6.40
CA ILE A 166 10.50 11.58 -5.30
C ILE A 166 9.32 11.28 -4.36
N TYR A 167 8.12 11.13 -4.90
CA TYR A 167 6.92 10.84 -4.10
C TYR A 167 6.97 9.48 -3.42
N ARG A 168 7.55 8.47 -4.07
CA ARG A 168 7.82 7.17 -3.43
C ARG A 168 8.65 7.35 -2.16
N VAL A 169 9.77 8.05 -2.25
CA VAL A 169 10.66 8.31 -1.11
C VAL A 169 9.93 9.09 -0.01
N LEU A 170 9.11 10.08 -0.38
CA LEU A 170 8.31 10.83 0.58
C LEU A 170 7.31 9.93 1.33
N VAL A 171 6.61 9.03 0.64
CA VAL A 171 5.69 8.07 1.27
C VAL A 171 6.44 7.08 2.16
N GLU A 172 7.57 6.53 1.69
CA GLU A 172 8.43 5.63 2.49
C GLU A 172 8.88 6.30 3.79
N ASN A 173 9.22 7.60 3.75
CA ASN A 173 9.58 8.35 4.94
C ASN A 173 8.39 8.52 5.91
N LEU A 174 7.18 8.78 5.41
CA LEU A 174 5.98 8.83 6.26
C LEU A 174 5.73 7.49 6.98
N ILE A 175 5.93 6.37 6.28
CA ILE A 175 5.80 5.03 6.86
C ILE A 175 6.84 4.83 7.98
N ARG A 176 8.12 5.14 7.69
CA ARG A 176 9.21 5.01 8.68
C ARG A 176 8.97 5.85 9.92
N ASP A 177 8.50 7.09 9.75
CA ASP A 177 8.20 7.98 10.87
C ASP A 177 7.10 7.43 11.78
N ILE A 178 6.01 6.92 11.19
CA ILE A 178 4.92 6.30 11.97
C ILE A 178 5.45 5.10 12.73
N GLN A 179 6.17 4.20 12.05
CA GLN A 179 6.72 2.99 12.68
C GLN A 179 7.69 3.31 13.82
N LYS A 180 8.49 4.37 13.68
CA LYS A 180 9.38 4.84 14.74
C LYS A 180 8.56 5.33 15.95
N LEU A 181 7.55 6.17 15.70
CA LEU A 181 6.70 6.70 16.76
C LEU A 181 5.89 5.59 17.46
N GLU A 182 5.37 4.62 16.72
CA GLU A 182 4.72 3.43 17.29
C GLU A 182 5.66 2.68 18.23
N LYS A 183 6.90 2.42 17.81
CA LYS A 183 7.90 1.74 18.64
C LYS A 183 8.20 2.51 19.93
N GLU A 184 8.42 3.82 19.84
CA GLU A 184 8.65 4.68 21.00
C GLU A 184 7.48 4.63 22.00
N ARG A 185 6.24 4.66 21.50
CA ARG A 185 5.04 4.62 22.35
C ARG A 185 4.81 3.24 22.95
N ILE A 186 5.09 2.17 22.22
CA ILE A 186 5.04 0.80 22.75
C ILE A 186 6.04 0.63 23.90
N GLU A 187 7.27 1.12 23.76
CA GLU A 187 8.27 1.03 24.85
C GLU A 187 7.86 1.84 26.07
N LEU A 188 7.33 3.06 25.90
CA LEU A 188 6.77 3.85 27.01
C LEU A 188 5.65 3.08 27.75
N LEU A 189 4.74 2.45 27.01
CA LEU A 189 3.66 1.69 27.65
C LEU A 189 4.17 0.47 28.41
N LYS A 190 5.22 -0.21 27.90
CA LYS A 190 5.88 -1.32 28.59
C LYS A 190 6.54 -0.88 29.89
N THR A 191 7.26 0.25 29.91
CA THR A 191 7.87 0.76 31.15
C THR A 191 6.80 1.12 32.17
N LEU A 192 5.72 1.77 31.75
CA LEU A 192 4.59 2.10 32.63
C LEU A 192 3.88 0.85 33.19
N THR A 193 3.82 -0.25 32.43
CA THR A 193 3.27 -1.53 32.93
C THR A 193 4.23 -2.26 33.88
N LEU A 194 5.54 -2.12 33.69
CA LEU A 194 6.55 -2.69 34.57
C LEU A 194 6.64 -1.94 35.90
N ASP A 195 6.56 -0.61 35.88
CA ASP A 195 6.50 0.22 37.10
C ASP A 195 5.18 -0.02 37.86
N ALA A 196 4.07 -0.27 37.15
CA ALA A 196 2.81 -0.67 37.77
C ALA A 196 2.89 -2.05 38.47
N LYS A 197 3.87 -2.90 38.18
CA LYS A 197 4.08 -4.15 38.95
C LYS A 197 4.68 -3.93 40.34
N VAL A 198 5.04 -2.70 40.73
CA VAL A 198 5.65 -2.39 42.03
C VAL A 198 4.62 -2.12 43.15
N ASP A 199 3.31 -1.96 42.88
CA ASP A 199 2.35 -1.75 43.99
C ASP A 199 0.95 -2.38 43.84
N ILE A 200 0.81 -3.45 43.05
CA ILE A 200 -0.47 -4.21 42.95
C ILE A 200 -0.71 -5.07 44.23
N SER A 201 0.26 -5.16 45.15
CA SER A 201 0.19 -6.08 46.29
C SER A 201 -0.70 -5.63 47.46
N LYS A 202 -1.10 -4.35 47.55
CA LYS A 202 -1.81 -3.82 48.73
C LYS A 202 -3.27 -3.42 48.50
N GLU A 203 -3.67 -3.00 47.30
CA GLU A 203 -5.06 -2.56 47.05
C GLU A 203 -5.92 -3.57 46.26
N TYR A 204 -5.33 -4.39 45.39
CA TYR A 204 -6.08 -5.30 44.50
C TYR A 204 -6.45 -6.67 45.11
N LYS A 205 -6.23 -6.88 46.41
CA LYS A 205 -6.71 -8.09 47.11
C LYS A 205 -8.24 -8.12 47.33
N LYS A 206 -8.98 -7.05 47.01
CA LYS A 206 -10.42 -6.97 47.28
C LYS A 206 -11.34 -7.37 46.15
N ASP A 207 -10.90 -7.34 44.89
CA ASP A 207 -11.75 -7.71 43.75
C ASP A 207 -11.08 -8.75 42.84
N ILE A 208 -10.96 -9.98 43.35
CA ILE A 208 -10.88 -11.16 42.48
C ILE A 208 -12.21 -11.17 41.70
N TYR A 209 -12.15 -10.84 40.40
CA TYR A 209 -13.28 -10.92 39.47
C TYR A 209 -14.03 -12.23 39.69
N LYS A 210 -15.24 -12.16 40.23
CA LYS A 210 -16.01 -13.36 40.57
C LYS A 210 -16.55 -13.97 39.29
N ILE A 211 -15.86 -14.96 38.74
CA ILE A 211 -16.29 -15.64 37.50
C ILE A 211 -17.34 -16.71 37.81
N PHE A 212 -18.57 -16.52 37.32
CA PHE A 212 -19.68 -17.46 37.51
C PHE A 212 -20.08 -18.23 36.25
N ASN A 213 -19.51 -17.89 35.10
CA ASN A 213 -19.76 -18.57 33.83
C ASN A 213 -18.64 -19.56 33.54
N TYR A 214 -19.00 -20.78 33.12
CA TYR A 214 -18.04 -21.81 32.76
C TYR A 214 -17.18 -21.42 31.55
N LYS A 215 -17.70 -20.63 30.61
CA LYS A 215 -16.93 -20.16 29.44
C LYS A 215 -15.79 -19.24 29.85
N ASP A 216 -16.07 -18.31 30.76
CA ASP A 216 -15.07 -17.39 31.30
C ASP A 216 -14.08 -18.13 32.21
N MET A 217 -14.53 -19.17 32.92
CA MET A 217 -13.68 -20.04 33.74
C MET A 217 -12.70 -20.87 32.89
N ASN A 218 -13.18 -21.41 31.76
CA ASN A 218 -12.37 -22.12 30.77
C ASN A 218 -11.26 -21.20 30.25
N ARG A 219 -11.62 -19.99 29.82
CA ARG A 219 -10.66 -18.98 29.35
C ARG A 219 -9.66 -18.57 30.43
N LEU A 220 -10.11 -18.45 31.69
CA LEU A 220 -9.21 -18.17 32.81
C LEU A 220 -8.16 -19.28 33.00
N LEU A 221 -8.56 -20.56 32.89
CA LEU A 221 -7.65 -21.70 32.98
C LEU A 221 -6.61 -21.69 31.86
N GLU A 222 -7.03 -21.46 30.62
CA GLU A 222 -6.14 -21.37 29.45
C GLU A 222 -5.10 -20.25 29.59
N ILE A 223 -5.54 -19.05 30.03
CA ILE A 223 -4.65 -17.91 30.30
C ILE A 223 -3.60 -18.25 31.38
N ASN A 224 -3.97 -19.08 32.37
CA ASN A 224 -3.08 -19.53 33.44
C ASN A 224 -2.26 -20.78 33.06
N GLY A 225 -2.22 -21.15 31.77
CA GLY A 225 -1.37 -22.22 31.26
C GLY A 225 -1.87 -23.62 31.58
N TYR A 226 -3.17 -23.79 31.81
CA TYR A 226 -3.80 -25.10 31.81
C TYR A 226 -4.28 -25.46 30.41
N GLU A 227 -4.16 -26.73 30.05
CA GLU A 227 -4.57 -27.27 28.75
C GLU A 227 -5.73 -28.24 28.93
N GLU A 228 -6.65 -28.29 27.96
CA GLU A 228 -7.75 -29.25 27.97
C GLU A 228 -7.21 -30.67 27.75
N ASP A 229 -7.48 -31.58 28.69
CA ASP A 229 -7.09 -32.99 28.60
C ASP A 229 -8.21 -33.83 27.97
N ARG A 230 -9.41 -33.74 28.54
CA ARG A 230 -10.58 -34.50 28.08
C ARG A 230 -11.89 -33.92 28.58
N GLN A 231 -12.98 -34.26 27.89
CA GLN A 231 -14.34 -33.97 28.34
C GLN A 231 -15.08 -35.28 28.67
N THR A 232 -15.74 -35.32 29.82
CA THR A 232 -16.55 -36.47 30.26
C THR A 232 -17.93 -35.97 30.71
N GLY A 233 -18.93 -36.22 29.87
CA GLY A 233 -20.29 -35.68 30.05
C GLY A 233 -20.27 -34.15 30.13
N ASP A 234 -20.92 -33.62 31.18
CA ASP A 234 -21.02 -32.19 31.44
C ASP A 234 -19.75 -31.56 32.05
N HIS A 235 -18.60 -32.24 32.07
CA HIS A 235 -17.38 -31.71 32.68
C HIS A 235 -16.21 -31.75 31.70
N LYS A 236 -15.52 -30.62 31.59
CA LYS A 236 -14.25 -30.51 30.87
C LYS A 236 -13.11 -30.49 31.87
N ILE A 237 -12.08 -31.30 31.65
CA ILE A 237 -10.94 -31.46 32.55
C ILE A 237 -9.74 -30.71 31.97
N TYR A 238 -9.18 -29.81 32.77
CA TYR A 238 -7.99 -29.05 32.45
C TYR A 238 -6.80 -29.54 33.27
N LYS A 239 -5.61 -29.61 32.66
CA LYS A 239 -4.38 -30.07 33.29
C LYS A 239 -3.31 -28.99 33.22
N SER A 240 -2.56 -28.79 34.30
CA SER A 240 -1.43 -27.86 34.30
C SER A 240 -0.31 -28.38 33.39
N LYS A 241 0.51 -27.47 32.85
CA LYS A 241 1.68 -27.83 32.01
C LYS A 241 2.66 -28.80 32.66
N ASP A 242 2.82 -28.76 33.98
CA ASP A 242 3.66 -29.70 34.74
C ASP A 242 2.96 -31.02 35.07
N GLY A 243 1.69 -31.16 34.68
CA GLY A 243 0.86 -32.34 34.84
C GLY A 243 0.39 -32.64 36.27
N LYS A 244 0.73 -31.79 37.25
CA LYS A 244 0.50 -32.05 38.69
C LYS A 244 -0.89 -31.68 39.18
N LYS A 245 -1.54 -30.71 38.54
CA LYS A 245 -2.88 -30.26 38.90
C LYS A 245 -3.86 -30.58 37.77
N SER A 246 -5.02 -31.11 38.14
CA SER A 246 -6.14 -31.32 37.23
C SER A 246 -7.39 -30.69 37.82
N ILE A 247 -8.09 -29.88 37.02
CA ILE A 247 -9.24 -29.08 37.43
C ILE A 247 -10.42 -29.42 36.52
N PRO A 248 -11.44 -30.12 37.04
CA PRO A 248 -12.69 -30.34 36.30
C PRO A 248 -13.60 -29.11 36.39
N VAL A 249 -14.09 -28.64 35.24
CA VAL A 249 -15.03 -27.53 35.12
C VAL A 249 -16.34 -28.03 34.51
N PRO A 250 -17.48 -27.94 35.24
CA PRO A 250 -18.78 -28.22 34.66
C PRO A 250 -19.10 -27.25 33.51
N GLN A 251 -19.53 -27.76 32.36
CA GLN A 251 -19.90 -27.02 31.15
C GLN A 251 -21.37 -26.57 31.19
N ARG A 252 -21.80 -26.12 32.38
CA ARG A 252 -23.15 -25.63 32.69
C ARG A 252 -23.05 -24.47 33.67
N SER A 253 -24.18 -23.89 34.08
CA SER A 253 -24.20 -22.82 35.07
C SER A 253 -23.41 -23.20 36.32
N LEU A 254 -22.42 -22.37 36.70
CA LEU A 254 -21.62 -22.61 37.90
C LEU A 254 -22.25 -21.91 39.10
N GLY A 255 -22.50 -22.67 40.16
CA GLY A 255 -22.93 -22.10 41.43
C GLY A 255 -21.79 -21.28 42.06
N LYS A 256 -22.14 -20.19 42.75
CA LYS A 256 -21.22 -19.26 43.42
C LYS A 256 -20.09 -19.97 44.18
N SER A 257 -20.42 -20.95 45.01
CA SER A 257 -19.43 -21.69 45.82
C SER A 257 -18.46 -22.53 44.99
N LEU A 258 -18.93 -23.11 43.88
CA LEU A 258 -18.10 -23.94 43.00
C LEU A 258 -17.14 -23.08 42.18
N SER A 259 -17.63 -21.97 41.65
CA SER A 259 -16.81 -20.96 40.98
C SER A 259 -15.64 -20.49 41.83
N PHE A 260 -15.86 -20.22 43.12
CA PHE A 260 -14.79 -19.83 44.03
C PHE A 260 -13.77 -20.95 44.29
N LYS A 261 -14.24 -22.19 44.43
CA LYS A 261 -13.34 -23.35 44.62
C LYS A 261 -12.43 -23.55 43.41
N ILE A 262 -12.98 -23.44 42.20
CA ILE A 262 -12.20 -23.58 40.96
C ILE A 262 -11.16 -22.45 40.85
N GLN A 263 -11.57 -21.19 41.04
CA GLN A 263 -10.64 -20.05 40.99
C GLN A 263 -9.50 -20.16 42.01
N LYS A 264 -9.78 -20.70 43.20
CA LYS A 264 -8.75 -20.95 44.24
C LYS A 264 -7.77 -22.08 43.86
N GLN A 265 -8.13 -22.99 42.96
CA GLN A 265 -7.22 -24.04 42.51
C GLN A 265 -6.24 -23.56 41.42
N ILE A 266 -6.62 -22.51 40.69
CA ILE A 266 -5.83 -21.86 39.63
C ILE A 266 -4.69 -21.02 40.23
N GLY A 267 -4.93 -20.35 41.37
CA GLY A 267 -3.96 -19.58 42.14
C GLY A 267 -3.71 -20.15 43.53
#